data_AF-A0AAF0Q363-F1
#
_entry.id   AF-A0AAF0Q363-F1
#
_cell.length_a   1.000
_cell.length_b   1.000
_cell.length_c   1.000
_cell.angle_alpha   90.00
_cell.angle_beta   90.00
_cell.angle_gamma   90.00
#
_symmetry.space_group_name_H-M   'P 1'
#
loop_
_entity.id
_entity.type
_entity.pdbx_description
1 polymer ?
#
loop_
_entity_poly.entity_id
_entity_poly.type
_entity_poly.pdbx_seq_one_letter_code
_entity_poly.pdbx_strand_id
1 'polypeptide(L)' 'MIRKEWRIPWELNERIEEIHELMNTLHIHIKHIFREANQLADFITNTTIDQEEKQQFLNFNQLPSRAKKILNMDKQ' A
#
# COMPACT_ATOMS: atom_id res chain seq x y z
N MET A 1 -10.01 22.65 21.21
CA MET A 1 -10.98 22.38 20.12
C MET A 1 -10.18 22.07 18.87
N ILE A 2 -10.11 20.79 18.46
CA ILE A 2 -9.40 20.39 17.23
C ILE A 2 -10.30 20.78 16.06
N ARG A 3 -9.81 21.64 15.15
CA ARG A 3 -10.62 22.24 14.08
C ARG A 3 -11.12 21.25 13.02
N LYS A 4 -10.73 19.97 13.09
CA LYS A 4 -10.99 18.92 12.06
C LYS A 4 -10.62 19.34 10.63
N GLU A 5 -9.80 20.37 10.49
CA GLU A 5 -9.26 20.81 9.21
C GLU A 5 -8.01 19.97 8.94
N TRP A 6 -8.12 19.02 8.03
CA TRP A 6 -6.95 18.35 7.48
C TRP A 6 -6.29 19.28 6.47
N ARG A 7 -5.23 19.97 6.90
CA ARG A 7 -4.31 20.61 5.95
C ARG A 7 -3.32 19.57 5.49
N ILE A 8 -3.35 19.28 4.19
CA ILE A 8 -2.35 18.43 3.55
C ILE A 8 -0.99 19.11 3.74
N PRO A 9 0.03 18.41 4.30
CA PRO A 9 1.40 18.91 4.28
C PRO A 9 1.77 19.26 2.83
N TRP A 10 2.35 20.43 2.59
CA TRP A 10 2.65 20.91 1.23
C TRP A 10 3.42 19.87 0.40
N GLU A 11 4.28 19.09 1.06
CA GLU A 11 5.10 18.03 0.46
C GLU A 11 4.28 16.86 -0.11
N LEU A 12 3.02 16.70 0.31
CA LEU A 12 2.13 15.63 -0.11
C LEU A 12 1.04 16.10 -1.08
N ASN A 13 0.91 17.41 -1.34
CA ASN A 13 -0.20 17.96 -2.11
C ASN A 13 -0.28 17.36 -3.52
N GLU A 14 0.84 17.36 -4.25
CA GLU A 14 0.92 16.81 -5.61
C GLU A 14 0.51 15.33 -5.64
N ARG A 15 1.01 14.52 -4.71
CA ARG A 15 0.67 13.08 -4.62
C ARG A 15 -0.79 12.84 -4.29
N ILE A 16 -1.39 13.67 -3.43
CA ILE A 16 -2.81 13.54 -3.08
C ILE A 16 -3.70 13.96 -4.25
N GLU A 17 -3.32 14.99 -5.00
CA GLU A 17 -4.04 15.40 -6.22
C GLU A 17 -4.01 14.28 -7.28
N GLU A 18 -2.85 13.67 -7.54
CA GLU A 18 -2.74 12.50 -8.42
C GLU A 18 -3.63 11.33 -7.99
N ILE A 19 -3.65 11.02 -6.70
CA ILE A 19 -4.53 9.96 -6.15
C ILE A 19 -6.01 10.32 -6.36
N HIS A 20 -6.41 11.57 -6.16
CA HIS A 20 -7.78 12.02 -6.40
C HIS A 20 -8.18 11.92 -7.87
N GLU A 21 -7.30 12.27 -8.80
CA GLU A 21 -7.55 12.09 -10.23
C GLU A 21 -7.75 10.61 -10.60
N LEU A 22 -6.92 9.72 -10.06
CA LEU A 22 -7.08 8.27 -10.24
C LEU A 22 -8.40 7.76 -9.63
N MET A 23 -8.79 8.26 -8.45
CA MET A 23 -10.06 7.90 -7.82
C MET A 23 -11.28 8.37 -8.61
N ASN A 24 -11.18 9.51 -9.31
CA ASN A 24 -12.28 10.03 -10.13
C ASN A 24 -12.40 9.32 -11.48
N THR A 25 -11.29 8.80 -12.01
CA THR A 25 -11.24 8.13 -13.32
C THR A 25 -11.48 6.62 -13.24
N LEU A 26 -11.25 6.01 -12.07
CA LEU A 26 -11.39 4.57 -11.84
C LEU A 26 -12.55 4.28 -10.88
N HIS A 27 -13.20 3.13 -11.05
CA HIS A 27 -14.20 2.66 -10.09
C HIS A 27 -13.51 2.03 -8.87
N ILE A 28 -13.06 2.86 -7.94
CA ILE A 28 -12.31 2.43 -6.75
C ILE A 28 -13.24 2.30 -5.54
N HIS A 29 -13.09 1.21 -4.79
CA HIS A 29 -13.70 1.05 -3.47
C HIS A 29 -12.59 0.99 -2.40
N ILE A 30 -12.54 1.99 -1.52
CA ILE A 30 -11.57 2.06 -0.44
C ILE A 30 -12.16 1.42 0.82
N LYS A 31 -11.45 0.46 1.41
CA LYS A 31 -11.83 -0.19 2.66
C LYS A 31 -10.71 -0.05 3.68
N HIS A 32 -11.06 0.41 4.88
CA HIS A 32 -10.14 0.34 6.02
C HIS A 32 -10.08 -1.12 6.53
N ILE A 33 -8.87 -1.66 6.65
CA ILE A 33 -8.65 -3.03 7.12
C ILE A 33 -7.67 -3.07 8.29
N PHE A 34 -7.68 -4.16 9.04
CA PHE A 34 -6.69 -4.41 10.07
C PHE A 34 -5.29 -4.55 9.45
N ARG A 35 -4.27 -4.08 10.17
CA ARG A 35 -2.89 -4.10 9.68
C ARG A 35 -2.42 -5.54 9.41
N GLU A 36 -2.89 -6.49 10.19
CA GLU A 36 -2.63 -7.92 10.06
C GLU A 36 -3.10 -8.46 8.70
N ALA A 37 -4.22 -7.95 8.18
CA ALA A 37 -4.70 -8.30 6.85
C ALA A 37 -3.91 -7.60 5.73
N ASN A 38 -3.17 -6.54 6.04
CA ASN A 38 -2.32 -5.81 5.09
C ASN A 38 -0.83 -6.22 5.14
N GLN A 39 -0.52 -7.34 5.80
CA GLN A 39 0.86 -7.78 6.06
C GLN A 39 1.72 -7.93 4.80
N LEU A 40 1.13 -8.28 3.66
CA LEU A 40 1.89 -8.42 2.41
C LEU A 40 2.42 -7.07 1.93
N ALA A 41 1.60 -6.02 1.97
CA ALA A 41 2.02 -4.67 1.59
C ALA A 41 3.13 -4.17 2.53
N ASP A 42 2.93 -4.33 3.84
CA ASP A 42 3.94 -4.00 4.86
C ASP A 42 5.26 -4.73 4.59
N PHE A 43 5.21 -6.04 4.28
CA PHE A 43 6.41 -6.83 3.99
C PHE A 43 7.17 -6.32 2.75
N ILE A 44 6.45 -6.03 1.66
CA ILE A 44 7.06 -5.55 0.40
C ILE A 44 7.70 -4.16 0.61
N THR A 45 7.01 -3.26 1.31
CA THR A 45 7.53 -1.92 1.60
C THR A 45 8.80 -1.98 2.45
N ASN A 46 8.79 -2.75 3.54
CA ASN A 46 9.96 -2.89 4.41
C ASN A 46 11.14 -3.52 3.65
N THR A 47 10.89 -4.55 2.84
CA THR A 47 11.95 -5.20 2.05
C THR A 47 12.57 -4.23 1.04
N THR A 48 11.76 -3.39 0.39
CA THR A 48 12.22 -2.37 -0.56
C THR A 48 13.09 -1.31 0.13
N ILE A 49 12.73 -0.91 1.35
CA ILE A 49 13.52 0.03 2.16
C ILE A 49 14.86 -0.62 2.55
N ASP A 50 14.82 -1.85 3.06
CA ASP A 50 16.02 -2.56 3.52
C ASP A 50 17.03 -2.85 2.40
N GLN A 51 16.54 -3.07 1.17
CA GLN A 51 17.37 -3.38 0.01
C GLN A 51 17.79 -2.14 -0.79
N GLU A 52 17.20 -0.97 -0.51
CA GLU A 52 17.38 0.27 -1.26
C GLU A 52 17.17 0.12 -2.79
N GLU A 53 16.42 -0.91 -3.21
CA GLU A 53 16.19 -1.26 -4.60
C GLU A 53 14.69 -1.37 -4.88
N LYS A 54 14.25 -0.86 -6.04
CA LYS A 54 12.86 -0.98 -6.49
C LYS A 54 12.51 -2.46 -6.72
N GLN A 55 11.62 -2.99 -5.88
CA GLN A 55 11.09 -4.34 -6.03
C GLN A 55 9.81 -4.35 -6.89
N GLN A 56 9.73 -5.24 -7.87
CA GLN A 56 8.52 -5.48 -8.64
C GLN A 56 8.30 -6.98 -8.85
N PHE A 57 7.13 -7.47 -8.47
CA PHE A 57 6.73 -8.87 -8.64
C PHE A 57 5.48 -8.95 -9.52
N LEU A 58 5.60 -9.61 -10.67
CA LEU A 58 4.51 -9.77 -11.65
C LEU A 58 3.74 -11.08 -11.47
N ASN A 59 4.30 -12.04 -10.74
CA ASN A 59 3.64 -13.31 -10.48
C ASN A 59 4.02 -13.88 -9.10
N PHE A 60 3.21 -14.83 -8.64
CA PHE A 60 3.39 -15.48 -7.33
C PHE A 60 4.76 -16.13 -7.19
N ASN A 61 5.31 -16.70 -8.26
CA ASN A 61 6.57 -17.45 -8.20
C ASN A 61 7.79 -16.54 -7.94
N GLN A 62 7.71 -15.28 -8.36
CA GLN A 62 8.75 -14.27 -8.10
C GLN A 62 8.76 -13.80 -6.64
N LEU A 63 7.69 -14.01 -5.88
CA LEU A 63 7.62 -13.56 -4.49
C LEU A 63 8.60 -14.34 -3.59
N PRO A 64 9.25 -13.66 -2.62
CA PRO A 64 10.01 -14.32 -1.57
C PRO A 64 9.14 -15.31 -0.79
N SER A 65 9.76 -16.37 -0.25
CA SER A 65 9.06 -17.42 0.50
C SER A 65 8.19 -16.88 1.64
N ARG A 66 8.63 -15.80 2.30
CA ARG A 66 7.85 -15.15 3.36
C ARG A 66 6.59 -14.46 2.83
N ALA A 67 6.68 -13.73 1.72
CA ALA A 67 5.52 -13.12 1.06
C ALA A 67 4.50 -14.17 0.57
N LYS A 68 5.00 -15.28 -0.01
CA LYS A 68 4.16 -16.42 -0.42
C LYS A 68 3.39 -17.01 0.75
N LYS A 69 4.04 -17.15 1.91
CA LYS A 69 3.40 -17.66 3.13
C LYS A 69 2.27 -16.75 3.61
N ILE A 70 2.48 -15.43 3.61
CA ILE A 70 1.44 -14.46 3.99
C ILE A 70 0.21 -14.61 3.09
N LEU A 71 0.40 -14.66 1.76
CA LEU A 71 -0.69 -14.85 0.80
C LEU A 71 -1.46 -16.16 0.99
N ASN A 72 -0.76 -17.24 1.34
CA ASN A 72 -1.40 -18.53 1.55
C ASN A 72 -2.19 -18.60 2.87
N MET A 73 -1.81 -17.82 3.88
CA MET A 73 -2.56 -17.71 5.13
C MET A 73 -3.85 -16.91 4.95
N ASP A 74 -3.88 -15.93 4.05
CA ASP A 74 -5.06 -15.10 3.76
C ASP A 74 -6.14 -15.82 2.92
N LYS A 75 -5.78 -16.97 2.32
CA LYS A 75 -6.69 -17.81 1.51
C LYS A 75 -7.44 -18.89 2.30
N GLN A 76 -7.10 -19.10 3.57
CA GLN A 76 -7.74 -20.08 4.46
C GLN A 76 -8.88 -19.44 5.24
#